data_AF-A0AAV1VH16-F1
#
_entry.id   AF-A0AAV1VH16-F1
#
_cell.length_a   1.000
_cell.length_b   1.000
_cell.length_c   1.000
_cell.angle_alpha   90.00
_cell.angle_beta   90.00
_cell.angle_gamma   90.00
#
_symmetry.space_group_name_H-M   'P 1'
#
loop_
_entity.id
_entity.type
_entity.pdbx_description
1 polymer ?
#
loop_
_entity_poly.entity_id
_entity_poly.type
_entity_poly.pdbx_seq_one_letter_code
_entity_poly.pdbx_strand_id
1 'polypeptide(L)'
;MRNYKGFDAVDVHLADDGIVQAIGSGDIVMSMKTPQGMKKGVLTNVWHIPKLSRNLFSVGRFTKDVGPVTFTKDGCYGEAKGTKWKIGAREGKGLFKLQMTPVEPEQANAAKSSGCQGGTKSYLWHLRLGHIGHDGLNCIVTKNIGIGIDISSVKKWDVCEGCALGKQTRVRFQSNTTARTSKLLEVIHSDVCGPMSMATFSGKRYFVTFIDDKSRYCVVYLLKSKSEVLKRQRL
;
A
#
# COMPACT_ATOMS: atom_id res chain seq x y z
N MET A 1 10.88 0.12 17.39
CA MET A 1 11.51 -0.43 18.62
C MET A 1 10.66 -1.58 19.15
N ARG A 2 11.29 -2.64 19.66
CA ARG A 2 10.63 -3.72 20.43
C ARG A 2 10.55 -3.33 21.91
N ASN A 3 9.64 -3.93 22.67
CA ASN A 3 9.51 -3.74 24.12
C ASN A 3 9.44 -2.26 24.56
N TYR A 4 8.76 -1.41 23.79
CA TYR A 4 8.72 0.02 24.06
C TYR A 4 7.98 0.31 25.38
N LYS A 5 8.62 1.10 26.24
CA LYS A 5 8.07 1.59 27.51
C LYS A 5 8.16 3.11 27.52
N GLY A 6 7.02 3.78 27.66
CA GLY A 6 6.98 5.20 27.96
C GLY A 6 7.42 5.46 29.40
N PHE A 7 8.06 6.61 29.62
CA PHE A 7 8.40 7.10 30.96
C PHE A 7 8.25 8.62 31.00
N ASP A 8 8.24 9.19 32.20
CA ASP A 8 8.15 10.64 32.40
C ASP A 8 9.28 11.38 31.69
N ALA A 9 8.95 12.47 31.00
CA ALA A 9 9.90 13.16 30.13
C ALA A 9 11.23 13.46 30.85
N VAL A 10 12.32 12.90 30.31
CA VAL A 10 13.68 13.13 30.82
C VAL A 10 14.37 14.13 29.91
N ASP A 11 14.93 15.17 30.50
CA ASP A 11 15.66 16.20 29.77
C ASP A 11 17.03 15.69 29.30
N VAL A 12 17.34 15.99 28.03
CA VAL A 12 18.57 15.64 27.33
C VAL A 12 19.18 16.91 26.77
N HIS A 13 20.39 17.23 27.23
CA HIS A 13 21.13 18.41 26.80
C HIS A 13 21.87 18.15 25.49
N LEU A 14 21.73 19.08 24.55
CA LEU A 14 22.39 19.08 23.26
C LEU A 14 23.64 19.97 23.29
N ALA A 15 24.48 19.87 22.26
CA ALA A 15 25.73 20.60 22.17
C ALA A 15 25.56 22.11 21.90
N ASP A 16 24.36 22.53 21.50
CA ASP A 16 23.97 23.93 21.30
C ASP A 16 23.27 24.53 22.53
N ASP A 17 23.45 23.92 23.71
CA ASP A 17 22.77 24.22 24.98
C ASP A 17 21.23 24.06 24.93
N GLY A 18 20.69 23.52 23.84
CA GLY A 18 19.29 23.16 23.71
C GLY A 18 18.91 21.97 24.60
N ILE A 19 17.66 21.95 25.05
CA ILE A 19 17.10 20.84 25.83
C ILE A 19 16.00 20.15 25.01
N VAL A 20 16.13 18.83 24.85
CA VAL A 20 15.13 17.97 24.23
C VAL A 20 14.71 16.86 25.20
N GLN A 21 13.49 16.34 25.05
CA GLN A 21 12.93 15.38 25.99
C GLN A 21 12.91 13.96 25.41
N ALA A 22 13.44 13.02 26.18
CA ALA A 22 13.24 11.60 25.98
C ALA A 22 11.91 11.19 26.63
N ILE A 23 11.04 10.54 25.86
CA ILE A 23 9.66 10.19 26.30
C ILE A 23 9.44 8.70 26.50
N GLY A 24 10.48 7.89 26.26
CA GLY A 24 10.41 6.45 26.41
C GLY A 24 11.68 5.76 25.92
N SER A 25 11.73 4.45 26.14
CA SER A 25 12.82 3.60 25.70
C SER A 25 12.32 2.30 25.07
N GLY A 26 13.10 1.73 24.17
CA GLY A 26 12.87 0.38 23.68
C GLY A 26 14.12 -0.22 23.07
N ASP A 27 13.96 -1.43 22.53
CA ASP A 27 15.07 -2.18 21.95
C ASP A 27 15.05 -2.05 20.43
N ILE A 28 16.24 -1.91 19.82
CA ILE A 28 16.40 -1.87 18.36
C ILE A 28 17.29 -3.03 17.93
N VAL A 29 16.76 -3.87 17.03
CA VAL A 29 17.56 -4.91 16.39
C VAL A 29 18.30 -4.28 15.21
N MET A 30 19.61 -4.43 15.19
CA MET A 30 20.49 -3.91 14.15
C MET A 30 21.18 -5.06 13.43
N SER A 31 21.30 -4.99 12.11
CA SER A 31 22.13 -5.87 11.29
C SER A 31 23.45 -5.18 10.98
N MET A 32 24.56 -5.88 11.15
CA MET A 32 25.90 -5.37 10.91
C MET A 32 26.76 -6.38 10.15
N LYS A 33 27.66 -5.88 9.30
CA LYS A 33 28.63 -6.71 8.57
C LYS A 33 29.90 -6.88 9.41
N THR A 34 30.21 -8.10 9.78
CA THR A 34 31.46 -8.47 10.49
C THR A 34 32.38 -9.28 9.57
N PRO A 35 33.67 -9.45 9.89
CA PRO A 35 34.56 -10.33 9.14
C PRO A 35 34.06 -11.78 9.05
N GLN A 36 33.26 -12.22 10.03
CA GLN A 36 32.65 -13.55 10.08
C GLN A 36 31.28 -13.62 9.37
N GLY A 37 30.90 -12.60 8.61
CA GLY A 37 29.61 -12.50 7.93
C GLY A 37 28.64 -11.52 8.58
N MET A 38 27.38 -11.57 8.15
CA MET A 38 26.34 -10.67 8.66
C MET A 38 25.86 -11.16 10.03
N LYS A 39 25.92 -10.30 11.05
CA LYS A 39 25.45 -10.58 12.40
C LYS A 39 24.36 -9.62 12.81
N LYS A 40 23.44 -10.09 13.65
CA LYS A 40 22.40 -9.27 14.28
C LYS A 40 22.82 -8.94 15.71
N GLY A 41 22.68 -7.68 16.10
CA GLY A 41 22.86 -7.20 17.47
C GLY A 41 21.60 -6.51 17.96
N VAL A 42 21.42 -6.40 19.27
CA VAL A 42 20.29 -5.69 19.87
C VAL A 42 20.86 -4.53 20.68
N LEU A 43 20.44 -3.31 20.34
CA LEU A 43 20.65 -2.13 21.17
C LEU A 43 19.49 -2.09 22.17
N THR A 44 19.80 -2.30 23.44
CA THR A 44 18.81 -2.28 24.52
C THR A 44 18.69 -0.89 25.12
N ASN A 45 17.51 -0.59 25.69
CA ASN A 45 17.25 0.68 26.39
C ASN A 45 17.56 1.94 25.55
N VAL A 46 17.24 1.91 24.25
CA VAL A 46 17.44 3.05 23.35
C VAL A 46 16.37 4.10 23.62
N TRP A 47 16.79 5.32 23.91
CA TRP A 47 15.87 6.44 24.16
C TRP A 47 15.19 6.92 22.88
N HIS A 48 13.90 7.23 23.00
CA HIS A 48 13.09 7.84 21.95
C HIS A 48 12.91 9.33 22.24
N ILE A 49 13.53 10.16 21.39
CA ILE A 49 13.52 11.62 21.49
C ILE A 49 12.91 12.18 20.19
N PRO A 50 11.61 12.49 20.14
CA PRO A 50 10.91 12.86 18.90
C PRO A 50 11.43 14.13 18.24
N LYS A 51 11.99 15.05 19.03
CA LYS A 51 12.51 16.34 18.53
C LYS A 51 13.85 16.22 17.80
N LEU A 52 14.55 15.08 17.89
CA LEU A 52 15.80 14.88 17.17
C LEU A 52 15.54 14.45 15.72
N SER A 53 16.14 15.18 14.78
CA SER A 53 16.03 14.89 13.34
C SER A 53 16.87 13.71 12.88
N ARG A 54 17.85 13.27 13.68
CA ARG A 54 18.78 12.18 13.36
C ARG A 54 19.02 11.30 14.58
N ASN A 55 19.25 10.02 14.32
CA ASN A 55 19.62 9.06 15.36
C ASN A 55 21.08 9.26 15.77
N LEU A 56 21.33 9.26 17.07
CA LEU A 56 22.67 9.31 17.65
C LEU A 56 23.04 7.96 18.23
N PHE A 57 24.31 7.58 18.09
CA PHE A 57 24.86 6.35 18.63
C PHE A 57 25.86 6.68 19.75
N SER A 58 25.57 6.25 20.97
CA SER A 58 26.41 6.56 22.13
C SER A 58 27.67 5.69 22.15
N VAL A 59 28.80 6.28 21.77
CA VAL A 59 30.12 5.66 21.85
C VAL A 59 30.48 5.31 23.30
N GLY A 60 30.21 6.23 24.24
CA GLY A 60 30.50 6.01 25.66
C GLY A 60 29.74 4.81 26.24
N ARG A 61 28.49 4.59 25.80
CA ARG A 61 27.73 3.40 26.18
C ARG A 61 28.31 2.13 25.57
N PHE A 62 28.70 2.17 24.30
CA PHE A 62 29.34 1.03 23.64
C PHE A 62 30.66 0.65 24.31
N THR A 63 31.51 1.63 24.64
CA THR A 63 32.80 1.36 25.30
C THR A 63 32.65 0.81 26.71
N LYS A 64 31.55 1.14 27.39
CA LYS A 64 31.22 0.59 28.72
C LYS A 64 30.69 -0.84 28.64
N ASP A 65 29.78 -1.12 27.71
CA ASP A 65 29.01 -2.36 27.71
C ASP A 65 29.58 -3.45 26.77
N VAL A 66 30.33 -3.07 25.73
CA VAL A 66 30.76 -3.97 24.64
C VAL A 66 32.27 -4.08 24.53
N GLY A 67 32.97 -2.95 24.39
CA GLY A 67 34.42 -2.93 24.20
C GLY A 67 34.92 -1.67 23.50
N PRO A 68 36.23 -1.54 23.28
CA PRO A 68 36.84 -0.29 22.83
C PRO A 68 36.39 0.08 21.41
N VAL A 69 36.37 1.39 21.14
CA VAL A 69 36.12 1.96 19.81
C VAL A 69 37.35 2.73 19.36
N THR A 70 37.87 2.38 18.18
CA THR A 70 38.99 3.07 17.55
C THR A 70 38.51 3.87 16.34
N PHE A 71 38.82 5.16 16.33
CA PHE A 71 38.58 6.05 15.17
C PHE A 71 39.86 6.16 14.35
N THR A 72 39.77 5.89 13.05
CA THR A 72 40.87 6.04 12.10
C THR A 72 40.47 6.98 10.95
N LYS A 73 41.36 7.21 9.98
CA LYS A 73 41.03 8.02 8.80
C LYS A 73 39.85 7.42 8.01
N ASP A 74 39.77 6.09 7.96
CA ASP A 74 38.86 5.33 7.08
C ASP A 74 37.51 4.98 7.73
N GLY A 75 37.37 5.19 9.05
CA GLY A 75 36.12 4.94 9.78
C GLY A 75 36.31 4.71 11.28
N CYS A 76 35.27 4.17 11.91
CA CYS A 76 35.30 3.76 13.31
C CYS A 76 35.07 2.25 13.45
N TYR A 77 35.83 1.65 14.36
CA TYR A 77 35.92 0.22 14.57
C TYR A 77 35.58 -0.12 16.00
N GLY A 78 34.63 -1.03 16.20
CA GLY A 78 34.34 -1.61 17.50
C GLY A 78 35.08 -2.94 17.64
N GLU A 79 35.50 -3.25 18.86
CA GLU A 79 36.12 -4.53 19.19
C GLU A 79 35.34 -5.20 20.33
N ALA A 80 35.05 -6.49 20.15
CA ALA A 80 34.45 -7.32 21.18
C ALA A 80 34.93 -8.76 21.02
N LYS A 81 35.30 -9.39 22.13
CA LYS A 81 35.73 -10.80 22.18
C LYS A 81 36.80 -11.15 21.12
N GLY A 82 37.78 -10.25 20.93
CA GLY A 82 38.87 -10.42 19.96
C GLY A 82 38.48 -10.24 18.48
N THR A 83 37.22 -9.89 18.19
CA THR A 83 36.79 -9.56 16.83
C THR A 83 36.70 -8.05 16.69
N LYS A 84 37.46 -7.49 15.74
CA LYS A 84 37.37 -6.08 15.34
C LYS A 84 36.55 -5.95 14.07
N TRP A 85 35.56 -5.06 14.06
CA TRP A 85 34.76 -4.79 12.87
C TRP A 85 34.45 -3.31 12.72
N LYS A 86 34.15 -2.90 11.48
CA LYS A 86 33.81 -1.53 11.17
C LYS A 86 32.38 -1.24 11.61
N ILE A 87 32.20 -0.32 12.55
CA ILE A 87 30.89 0.11 13.06
C ILE A 87 30.38 1.35 12.34
N GLY A 88 31.26 2.14 11.74
CA GLY A 88 30.90 3.32 10.97
C GLY A 88 31.97 3.78 10.00
N ALA A 89 31.57 4.61 9.04
CA ALA A 89 32.43 5.22 8.04
C ALA A 89 32.38 6.74 8.14
N ARG A 90 33.48 7.40 7.80
CA ARG A 90 33.52 8.87 7.74
C ARG A 90 32.68 9.34 6.55
N GLU A 91 31.80 10.31 6.78
CA GLU A 91 30.92 10.89 5.77
C GLU A 91 30.91 12.42 5.89
N GLY A 92 31.11 13.12 4.77
CA GLY A 92 31.01 14.59 4.68
C GLY A 92 31.95 15.36 5.60
N LYS A 93 31.42 16.39 6.28
CA LYS A 93 32.11 17.39 7.13
C LYS A 93 32.68 16.82 8.44
N GLY A 94 33.27 15.63 8.41
CA GLY A 94 33.94 15.02 9.57
C GLY A 94 33.08 14.13 10.46
N LEU A 95 31.81 13.89 10.12
CA LEU A 95 30.92 13.00 10.88
C LEU A 95 31.19 11.52 10.56
N PHE A 96 30.89 10.64 11.52
CA PHE A 96 30.93 9.20 11.32
C PHE A 96 29.51 8.66 11.22
N LYS A 97 29.15 8.11 10.05
CA LYS A 97 27.88 7.45 9.81
C LYS A 97 27.97 5.99 10.26
N LEU A 98 27.03 5.57 11.11
CA LEU A 98 26.91 4.19 11.54
C LEU A 98 26.61 3.27 10.34
N GLN A 99 27.39 2.20 10.19
CA GLN A 99 27.23 1.19 9.14
C GLN A 99 26.46 -0.03 9.67
N MET A 100 25.31 0.24 10.26
CA MET A 100 24.38 -0.78 10.74
C MET A 100 22.98 -0.42 10.27
N THR A 101 22.21 -1.40 9.83
CA THR A 101 20.83 -1.19 9.37
C THR A 101 19.85 -1.68 10.44
N PRO A 102 18.86 -0.88 10.84
CA PRO A 102 17.80 -1.37 11.69
C PRO A 102 17.06 -2.49 10.94
N VAL A 103 16.86 -3.61 11.63
CA VAL A 103 16.03 -4.70 11.14
C VAL A 103 14.62 -4.39 11.58
N GLU A 104 13.79 -3.95 10.64
CA GLU A 104 12.36 -3.82 10.89
C GLU A 104 11.82 -5.19 11.34
N PRO A 105 10.97 -5.24 12.38
CA PRO A 105 10.26 -6.47 12.70
C PRO A 105 9.46 -6.92 11.48
N GLU A 106 9.31 -8.23 11.29
CA GLU A 106 8.32 -8.74 10.34
C GLU A 106 6.96 -8.14 10.71
N GLN A 107 6.46 -7.23 9.88
CA GLN A 107 5.18 -6.59 10.09
C GLN A 107 4.10 -7.50 9.49
N ALA A 108 3.23 -8.04 10.34
CA ALA A 108 1.99 -8.65 9.90
C ALA A 108 0.89 -7.58 9.92
N ASN A 109 0.07 -7.53 8.86
CA ASN A 109 -1.11 -6.68 8.86
C ASN A 109 -2.06 -7.12 9.97
N ALA A 110 -2.36 -6.22 10.91
CA ALA A 110 -3.31 -6.49 11.98
C ALA A 110 -4.68 -5.89 11.61
N ALA A 111 -5.66 -6.76 11.34
CA ALA A 111 -7.06 -6.33 11.27
C ALA A 111 -7.51 -5.82 12.64
N LYS A 112 -8.11 -4.63 12.68
CA LYS A 112 -8.73 -4.05 13.89
C LYS A 112 -10.23 -3.88 13.66
N SER A 113 -11.03 -4.29 14.63
CA SER A 113 -12.50 -4.16 14.61
C SER A 113 -13.01 -2.86 15.22
N SER A 114 -12.12 -1.95 15.65
CA SER A 114 -12.46 -0.77 16.46
C SER A 114 -13.16 0.38 15.69
N GLY A 115 -13.43 0.22 14.40
CA GLY A 115 -14.06 1.24 13.56
C GLY A 115 -15.53 0.99 13.19
N CYS A 116 -16.10 -0.16 13.55
CA CYS A 116 -17.49 -0.51 13.24
C CYS A 116 -18.31 -0.73 14.52
N GLN A 117 -19.51 -0.14 14.57
CA GLN A 117 -20.50 -0.49 15.59
C GLN A 117 -20.78 -2.00 15.49
N GLY A 118 -20.64 -2.74 16.60
CA GLY A 118 -20.83 -4.20 16.61
C GLY A 118 -19.56 -5.03 16.36
N GLY A 119 -18.38 -4.58 16.81
CA GLY A 119 -17.10 -5.30 16.74
C GLY A 119 -17.07 -6.67 17.43
N THR A 120 -17.77 -7.65 16.88
CA THR A 120 -17.77 -9.04 17.34
C THR A 120 -16.49 -9.74 16.92
N LYS A 121 -16.10 -10.79 17.64
CA LYS A 121 -15.02 -11.69 17.20
C LYS A 121 -15.28 -12.23 15.79
N SER A 122 -16.55 -12.48 15.45
CA SER A 122 -16.96 -12.91 14.10
C SER A 122 -16.58 -11.90 13.02
N TYR A 123 -16.83 -10.61 13.24
CA TYR A 123 -16.39 -9.56 12.31
C TYR A 123 -14.85 -9.48 12.20
N LEU A 124 -14.14 -9.66 13.31
CA LEU A 124 -12.67 -9.67 13.29
C LEU A 124 -12.12 -10.83 12.45
N TRP A 125 -12.70 -12.02 12.59
CA TRP A 125 -12.33 -13.19 11.80
C TRP A 125 -12.75 -13.08 10.33
N HIS A 126 -13.86 -12.40 10.03
CA HIS A 126 -14.20 -11.99 8.68
C HIS A 126 -13.07 -11.19 8.02
N LEU A 127 -12.52 -10.19 8.71
CA LEU A 127 -11.39 -9.39 8.21
C LEU A 127 -10.09 -10.22 8.09
N ARG A 128 -9.75 -11.01 9.11
CA ARG A 128 -8.52 -11.83 9.14
C ARG A 128 -8.46 -12.88 8.03
N LEU A 129 -9.61 -13.42 7.64
CA LEU A 129 -9.72 -14.43 6.58
C LEU A 129 -9.99 -13.82 5.19
N GLY A 130 -9.63 -12.55 4.99
CA GLY A 130 -9.73 -11.90 3.69
C GLY A 130 -11.16 -11.62 3.26
N HIS A 131 -11.97 -11.08 4.17
CA HIS A 131 -13.37 -10.72 3.91
C HIS A 131 -14.29 -11.91 3.56
N ILE A 132 -14.04 -13.06 4.17
CA ILE A 132 -14.86 -14.27 3.96
C ILE A 132 -16.34 -14.00 4.26
N GLY A 133 -17.24 -14.58 3.45
CA GLY A 133 -18.68 -14.46 3.68
C GLY A 133 -19.12 -15.08 5.02
N HIS A 134 -20.29 -14.68 5.50
CA HIS A 134 -20.87 -15.22 6.73
C HIS A 134 -20.97 -16.75 6.72
N ASP A 135 -21.47 -17.33 5.63
CA ASP A 135 -21.63 -18.78 5.50
C ASP A 135 -20.28 -19.52 5.44
N GLY A 136 -19.28 -18.88 4.84
CA GLY A 136 -17.91 -19.41 4.81
C GLY A 136 -17.31 -19.46 6.21
N LEU A 137 -17.43 -18.38 6.99
CA LEU A 137 -17.00 -18.37 8.39
C LEU A 137 -17.78 -19.37 9.23
N ASN A 138 -19.10 -19.49 9.01
CA ASN A 138 -19.95 -20.44 9.72
C ASN A 138 -19.57 -21.89 9.41
N CYS A 139 -19.22 -22.20 8.16
CA CYS A 139 -18.73 -23.51 7.77
C CYS A 139 -17.41 -23.87 8.49
N ILE A 140 -16.48 -22.92 8.58
CA ILE A 140 -15.20 -23.13 9.27
C ILE A 140 -15.40 -23.42 10.76
N VAL A 141 -16.28 -22.65 11.42
CA VAL A 141 -16.57 -22.80 12.86
C VAL A 141 -17.33 -24.09 13.14
N THR A 142 -18.40 -24.38 12.38
CA THR A 142 -19.27 -25.56 12.63
C THR A 142 -18.58 -26.87 12.27
N LYS A 143 -17.72 -26.90 11.25
CA LYS A 143 -16.96 -28.10 10.87
C LYS A 143 -15.60 -28.20 11.56
N ASN A 144 -15.27 -27.26 12.44
CA ASN A 144 -14.01 -27.21 13.19
C ASN A 144 -12.75 -27.35 12.29
N ILE A 145 -12.74 -26.64 11.14
CA ILE A 145 -11.66 -26.75 10.13
C ILE A 145 -10.51 -25.76 10.41
N GLY A 146 -10.75 -24.71 11.21
CA GLY A 146 -9.77 -23.66 11.46
C GLY A 146 -8.95 -23.90 12.73
N ILE A 147 -7.62 -23.84 12.61
CA ILE A 147 -6.71 -23.85 13.77
C ILE A 147 -6.63 -22.44 14.35
N GLY A 148 -6.81 -22.31 15.67
CA GLY A 148 -6.65 -21.04 16.39
C GLY A 148 -7.81 -20.05 16.25
N ILE A 149 -8.98 -20.50 15.74
CA ILE A 149 -10.18 -19.67 15.66
C ILE A 149 -10.93 -19.73 17.00
N ASP A 150 -10.95 -18.60 17.72
CA ASP A 150 -11.50 -18.47 19.06
C ASP A 150 -12.98 -18.02 19.09
N ILE A 151 -13.81 -18.65 18.26
CA ILE A 151 -15.26 -18.39 18.20
C ILE A 151 -16.05 -19.69 18.26
N SER A 152 -17.03 -19.78 19.16
CA SER A 152 -17.96 -20.92 19.27
C SER A 152 -19.18 -20.83 18.34
N SER A 153 -19.62 -19.62 17.98
CA SER A 153 -20.76 -19.38 17.09
C SER A 153 -20.57 -18.10 16.27
N VAL A 154 -20.92 -18.11 14.99
CA VAL A 154 -20.83 -16.92 14.14
C VAL A 154 -21.98 -15.97 14.43
N LYS A 155 -21.67 -14.77 14.91
CA LYS A 155 -22.62 -13.67 15.08
C LYS A 155 -22.72 -12.89 13.78
N LYS A 156 -23.91 -12.39 13.44
CA LYS A 156 -24.09 -11.45 12.33
C LYS A 156 -23.32 -10.16 12.61
N TRP A 157 -22.84 -9.54 11.55
CA TRP A 157 -22.21 -8.22 11.55
C TRP A 157 -22.85 -7.34 10.49
N ASP A 158 -22.73 -6.03 10.65
CA ASP A 158 -23.21 -5.05 9.67
C ASP A 158 -22.44 -5.14 8.36
N VAL A 159 -22.96 -4.53 7.31
CA VAL A 159 -22.34 -4.57 5.98
C VAL A 159 -20.92 -4.03 6.06
N CYS A 160 -19.93 -4.87 5.69
CA CYS A 160 -18.55 -4.45 5.58
C CYS A 160 -18.39 -3.53 4.36
N GLU A 161 -17.93 -2.30 4.58
CA GLU A 161 -17.71 -1.31 3.52
C GLU A 161 -16.77 -1.83 2.41
N GLY A 162 -15.65 -2.46 2.80
CA GLY A 162 -14.71 -3.06 1.84
C GLY A 162 -15.34 -4.15 0.98
N CYS A 163 -16.22 -4.97 1.57
CA CYS A 163 -17.00 -5.95 0.80
C CYS A 163 -18.03 -5.28 -0.11
N ALA A 164 -18.71 -4.25 0.36
CA ALA A 164 -19.72 -3.54 -0.41
C ALA A 164 -19.11 -2.94 -1.68
N LEU A 165 -17.96 -2.26 -1.54
CA LEU A 165 -17.22 -1.70 -2.66
C LEU A 165 -16.66 -2.78 -3.59
N GLY A 166 -16.08 -3.85 -3.02
CA GLY A 166 -15.48 -4.93 -3.81
C GLY A 166 -16.47 -5.85 -4.52
N LYS A 167 -17.69 -6.00 -4.01
CA LYS A 167 -18.74 -6.87 -4.57
C LYS A 167 -19.87 -6.08 -5.26
N GLN A 168 -19.72 -4.77 -5.42
CA GLN A 168 -20.71 -3.96 -6.09
C GLN A 168 -20.89 -4.43 -7.53
N THR A 169 -22.07 -4.94 -7.85
CA THR A 169 -22.45 -5.28 -9.22
C THR A 169 -23.13 -4.07 -9.87
N ARG A 170 -22.94 -3.92 -11.18
CA ARG A 170 -23.69 -2.91 -11.95
C ARG A 170 -25.18 -3.27 -11.86
N VAL A 171 -26.02 -2.28 -11.55
CA VAL A 171 -27.48 -2.43 -11.63
C VAL A 171 -27.84 -2.92 -13.04
N ARG A 172 -28.77 -3.87 -13.13
CA ARG A 172 -29.26 -4.36 -14.42
C ARG A 172 -29.74 -3.18 -15.25
N PHE A 173 -29.36 -3.14 -16.53
CA PHE A 173 -29.99 -2.22 -17.46
C PHE A 173 -31.49 -2.52 -17.50
N GLN A 174 -32.31 -1.47 -17.44
CA GLN A 174 -33.74 -1.62 -17.66
C GLN A 174 -33.96 -2.26 -19.03
N SER A 175 -34.74 -3.34 -19.09
CA SER A 175 -35.09 -4.02 -20.34
C SER A 175 -35.99 -3.19 -21.25
N ASN A 176 -36.52 -2.08 -20.75
CA ASN A 176 -37.35 -1.16 -21.50
C ASN A 176 -36.45 -0.33 -22.40
N THR A 177 -36.13 -0.88 -23.57
CA THR A 177 -35.77 -0.06 -24.72
C THR A 177 -36.90 0.94 -24.92
N THR A 178 -36.56 2.23 -25.12
CA THR A 178 -37.51 3.21 -25.62
C THR A 178 -38.24 2.60 -26.82
N ALA A 179 -39.58 2.68 -26.80
CA ALA A 179 -40.39 2.16 -27.90
C ALA A 179 -39.81 2.66 -29.24
N ARG A 180 -39.70 1.76 -30.22
CA ARG A 180 -39.24 2.11 -31.57
C ARG A 180 -40.01 3.32 -32.07
N THR A 181 -39.32 4.16 -32.83
CA THR A 181 -39.97 5.27 -33.54
C THR A 181 -41.16 4.78 -34.37
N SER A 182 -42.16 5.64 -34.50
CA SER A 182 -43.41 5.31 -35.19
C SER A 182 -43.33 5.67 -36.67
N LYS A 183 -42.58 6.72 -37.02
CA LYS A 183 -42.46 7.29 -38.37
C LYS A 183 -41.09 7.02 -38.97
N LEU A 184 -41.05 6.93 -40.30
CA LEU A 184 -39.79 6.87 -41.05
C LEU A 184 -39.00 8.16 -40.86
N LEU A 185 -37.67 8.03 -40.71
CA LEU A 185 -36.73 9.14 -40.54
C LEU A 185 -36.97 9.99 -39.27
N GLU A 186 -37.72 9.45 -38.30
CA GLU A 186 -37.99 10.13 -37.02
C GLU A 186 -36.74 10.16 -36.12
N VAL A 187 -35.98 9.05 -36.08
CA VAL A 187 -34.68 8.96 -35.40
C VAL A 187 -33.70 8.26 -36.33
N ILE A 188 -32.57 8.92 -36.57
CA ILE A 188 -31.44 8.35 -37.31
C ILE A 188 -30.28 8.18 -36.33
N HIS A 189 -29.85 6.94 -36.15
CA HIS A 189 -28.63 6.63 -35.40
C HIS A 189 -27.44 6.78 -36.34
N SER A 190 -26.43 7.55 -35.93
CA SER A 190 -25.20 7.71 -36.70
C SER A 190 -23.98 7.42 -35.85
N ASP A 191 -23.05 6.66 -36.42
CA ASP A 191 -21.77 6.36 -35.78
C ASP A 191 -20.63 6.47 -36.80
N VAL A 192 -19.46 6.89 -36.32
CA VAL A 192 -18.26 7.07 -37.14
C VAL A 192 -17.21 6.08 -36.69
N CYS A 193 -16.90 5.12 -37.56
CA CYS A 193 -15.88 4.12 -37.30
C CYS A 193 -14.56 4.51 -37.96
N GLY A 194 -13.46 4.38 -37.22
CA GLY A 194 -12.09 4.54 -37.71
C GLY A 194 -11.18 5.40 -36.80
N PRO A 195 -9.90 5.53 -37.16
CA PRO A 195 -9.30 5.15 -38.44
C PRO A 195 -9.10 3.63 -38.59
N MET A 196 -9.37 3.10 -39.79
CA MET A 196 -9.01 1.75 -40.19
C MET A 196 -7.51 1.64 -40.45
N SER A 197 -6.94 0.50 -40.09
CA SER A 197 -5.52 0.20 -40.28
C SER A 197 -5.14 0.25 -41.77
N MET A 198 -5.99 -0.32 -42.63
CA MET A 198 -5.84 -0.29 -44.07
C MET A 198 -6.74 0.77 -44.69
N ALA A 199 -6.16 1.61 -45.55
CA ALA A 199 -6.94 2.55 -46.36
C ALA A 199 -7.55 1.83 -47.56
N THR A 200 -8.71 2.31 -48.02
CA THR A 200 -9.24 1.89 -49.33
C THR A 200 -8.33 2.36 -50.45
N PHE A 201 -8.55 1.87 -51.68
CA PHE A 201 -7.82 2.32 -52.87
C PHE A 201 -7.87 3.85 -53.07
N SER A 202 -8.97 4.48 -52.68
CA SER A 202 -9.15 5.94 -52.73
C SER A 202 -8.66 6.69 -51.47
N GLY A 203 -7.93 6.01 -50.59
CA GLY A 203 -7.32 6.59 -49.39
C GLY A 203 -8.29 6.89 -48.25
N LYS A 204 -9.50 6.30 -48.24
CA LYS A 204 -10.48 6.47 -47.17
C LYS A 204 -10.14 5.56 -46.00
N ARG A 205 -10.21 6.07 -44.77
CA ARG A 205 -9.86 5.35 -43.53
C ARG A 205 -10.95 5.38 -42.47
N TYR A 206 -12.05 6.05 -42.74
CA TYR A 206 -13.20 6.12 -41.84
C TYR A 206 -14.45 5.77 -42.62
N PHE A 207 -15.49 5.36 -41.93
CA PHE A 207 -16.83 5.35 -42.49
C PHE A 207 -17.82 5.91 -41.47
N VAL A 208 -18.90 6.49 -41.96
CA VAL A 208 -20.05 6.90 -41.15
C VAL A 208 -21.26 6.10 -41.58
N THR A 209 -22.03 5.61 -40.61
CA THR A 209 -23.33 4.98 -40.83
C THR A 209 -24.45 5.96 -40.50
N PHE A 210 -25.55 5.85 -41.22
CA PHE A 210 -26.83 6.48 -40.91
C PHE A 210 -27.89 5.39 -40.97
N ILE A 211 -28.45 5.05 -39.81
CA ILE A 211 -29.41 3.96 -39.66
C ILE A 211 -30.73 4.55 -39.19
N ASP A 212 -31.76 4.45 -40.03
CA ASP A 212 -33.12 4.80 -39.64
C ASP A 212 -33.65 3.79 -38.61
N ASP A 213 -34.15 4.29 -37.48
CA ASP A 213 -34.61 3.47 -36.37
C ASP A 213 -35.85 2.62 -36.75
N LYS A 214 -36.74 3.17 -37.58
CA LYS A 214 -37.99 2.52 -38.01
C LYS A 214 -37.79 1.44 -39.07
N SER A 215 -37.17 1.79 -40.19
CA SER A 215 -37.02 0.89 -41.35
C SER A 215 -35.79 0.00 -41.28
N ARG A 216 -34.82 0.33 -40.42
CA ARG A 216 -33.48 -0.28 -40.39
C ARG A 216 -32.68 -0.04 -41.67
N TYR A 217 -33.12 0.87 -42.54
CA TYR A 217 -32.36 1.27 -43.72
C TYR A 217 -31.05 1.91 -43.27
N CYS A 218 -29.94 1.43 -43.82
CA CYS A 218 -28.59 1.83 -43.46
C CYS A 218 -27.87 2.39 -44.69
N VAL A 219 -27.35 3.60 -44.57
CA VAL A 219 -26.45 4.20 -45.56
C VAL A 219 -25.06 4.31 -44.96
N VAL A 220 -24.05 3.95 -45.75
CA VAL A 220 -22.64 4.03 -45.36
C VAL A 220 -21.89 4.96 -46.30
N TYR A 221 -21.14 5.90 -45.73
CA TYR A 221 -20.23 6.77 -46.49
C TYR A 221 -18.79 6.58 -46.06
N LEU A 222 -17.90 6.37 -47.03
CA LEU A 222 -16.47 6.29 -46.81
C LEU A 222 -15.85 7.69 -46.73
N LEU A 223 -15.01 7.92 -45.72
CA LEU A 223 -14.43 9.23 -45.40
C LEU A 223 -12.90 9.16 -45.29
N LYS A 224 -12.22 10.23 -45.74
CA LYS A 224 -10.75 10.35 -45.62
C LYS A 224 -10.35 10.82 -44.23
N SER A 225 -11.18 11.66 -43.62
CA SER A 225 -11.01 12.19 -42.26
C SER A 225 -12.36 12.31 -41.56
N LYS A 226 -12.36 12.33 -40.21
CA LYS A 226 -13.58 12.54 -39.41
C LYS A 226 -14.28 13.87 -39.71
N SER A 227 -13.56 14.89 -40.19
CA SER A 227 -14.15 16.19 -40.54
C SER A 227 -15.12 16.13 -41.73
N GLU A 228 -15.03 15.09 -42.58
CA GLU A 228 -15.92 14.91 -43.73
C GLU A 228 -17.35 14.50 -43.31
N VAL A 229 -17.59 14.10 -42.06
CA VAL A 229 -18.91 13.70 -41.54
C VAL A 229 -19.95 14.82 -41.74
N LEU A 230 -19.58 16.07 -41.45
CA LEU A 230 -20.48 17.23 -41.60
C LEU A 230 -20.99 17.41 -43.04
N LYS A 231 -20.18 17.02 -44.04
CA LYS A 231 -20.58 17.09 -45.45
C LYS A 231 -21.60 16.01 -45.82
N ARG A 232 -21.74 14.96 -45.00
CA ARG A 232 -22.67 13.84 -45.20
C ARG A 232 -23.93 13.93 -44.34
N GLN A 233 -24.00 14.88 -43.41
CA GLN A 233 -25.14 15.09 -42.50
C GLN A 233 -26.21 16.06 -43.03
N ARG A 234 -25.98 16.71 -44.18
CA ARG A 234 -26.99 17.56 -44.82
C ARG A 234 -27.98 16.68 -45.59
N LEU A 235 -29.11 16.39 -44.95
CA LEU A 235 -30.36 15.99 -45.62
C LEU A 235 -31.01 17.21 -46.27
#